data_AF-A0A4P5U053-F1
#
_entry.id   AF-A0A4P5U053-F1
#
_cell.length_a   1.000
_cell.length_b   1.000
_cell.length_c   1.000
_cell.angle_alpha   90.00
_cell.angle_beta   90.00
_cell.angle_gamma   90.00
#
_symmetry.space_group_name_H-M   'P 1'
#
loop_
_entity.id
_entity.type
_entity.pdbx_description
1 polymer ?
#
loop_
_entity_poly.entity_id
_entity_poly.type
_entity_poly.pdbx_seq_one_letter_code
_entity_poly.pdbx_strand_id
1 'polypeptide(L)' 'MINIIKSILSAFFGVQSNRKFSQDDAFVQKHGIKYFLIIGFLMAMLLLLTLATLVNVILNHIK' A
#
# COMPACT_ATOMS: atom_id res chain seq x y z
N MET A 1 -9.29 7.51 -7.73
CA MET A 1 -7.84 7.15 -7.65
C MET A 1 -7.31 7.23 -6.21
N ILE A 2 -7.44 8.36 -5.51
CA ILE A 2 -7.03 8.51 -4.08
C ILE A 2 -7.66 7.47 -3.14
N ASN A 3 -8.93 7.07 -3.38
CA ASN A 3 -9.59 6.03 -2.59
C ASN A 3 -8.90 4.66 -2.65
N ILE A 4 -8.33 4.31 -3.81
CA ILE A 4 -7.66 3.01 -4.02
C ILE A 4 -6.34 3.01 -3.27
N ILE A 5 -5.58 4.09 -3.35
CA ILE A 5 -4.34 4.30 -2.58
C ILE A 5 -4.64 4.18 -1.08
N LYS A 6 -5.71 4.81 -0.60
CA LYS A 6 -6.17 4.70 0.81
C LYS A 6 -6.68 3.31 1.18
N SER A 7 -7.19 2.54 0.22
CA SER A 7 -7.65 1.17 0.45
C SER A 7 -6.47 0.22 0.58
N ILE A 8 -5.55 0.29 -0.38
CA ILE A 8 -4.29 -0.46 -0.40
C ILE A 8 -3.48 -0.16 0.84
N LEU A 9 -3.28 1.12 1.19
CA LEU A 9 -2.56 1.52 2.40
C LEU A 9 -3.25 0.97 3.67
N SER A 10 -4.58 1.00 3.72
CA SER A 10 -5.32 0.45 4.85
C SER A 10 -5.24 -1.08 4.93
N ALA A 11 -5.17 -1.77 3.80
CA ALA A 11 -4.92 -3.22 3.75
C ALA A 11 -3.50 -3.57 4.23
N PHE A 12 -2.49 -2.78 3.85
CA PHE A 12 -1.12 -2.94 4.34
C PHE A 12 -0.98 -2.73 5.85
N PHE A 13 -1.73 -1.77 6.42
CA PHE A 13 -1.76 -1.54 7.87
C PHE A 13 -2.81 -2.40 8.61
N GLY A 14 -3.51 -3.32 7.92
CA GLY A 14 -4.53 -4.19 8.52
C GLY A 14 -5.86 -3.52 8.90
N VAL A 15 -6.05 -2.24 8.57
CA VAL A 15 -7.26 -1.43 8.81
C VAL A 15 -8.18 -1.46 7.58
N GLN A 16 -8.39 -2.64 6.98
CA GLN A 16 -9.20 -2.75 5.78
C GLN A 16 -10.70 -2.73 6.14
N SER A 17 -11.48 -1.82 5.56
CA SER A 17 -12.93 -1.70 5.76
C SER A 17 -13.70 -2.29 4.58
N ASN A 18 -14.75 -3.09 4.85
CA ASN A 18 -15.58 -3.78 3.83
C ASN A 18 -16.07 -2.88 2.69
N ARG A 19 -16.31 -1.59 2.97
CA ARG A 19 -16.81 -0.64 1.97
C ARG A 19 -15.76 -0.25 0.93
N LYS A 20 -14.47 -0.37 1.26
CA LYS A 20 -13.36 -0.11 0.33
C LYS A 20 -12.99 -1.35 -0.49
N PHE A 21 -13.21 -2.55 0.07
CA PHE A 21 -13.02 -3.82 -0.62
C PHE A 21 -13.89 -3.91 -1.89
N SER A 22 -15.16 -3.52 -1.79
CA SER A 22 -16.09 -3.49 -2.95
C SER A 22 -15.67 -2.50 -4.05
N GLN A 23 -14.96 -1.42 -3.71
CA GLN A 23 -14.43 -0.49 -4.71
C GLN A 23 -13.18 -1.05 -5.39
N ASP A 24 -12.34 -1.79 -4.66
CA ASP A 24 -11.18 -2.47 -5.22
C ASP A 24 -11.61 -3.62 -6.15
N ASP A 25 -12.63 -4.39 -5.77
CA ASP A 25 -13.20 -5.45 -6.61
C ASP A 25 -13.79 -4.90 -7.92
N ALA A 26 -14.50 -3.76 -7.87
CA ALA A 26 -15.01 -3.11 -9.07
C ALA A 26 -13.88 -2.60 -9.99
N PHE A 27 -12.73 -2.21 -9.41
CA PHE A 27 -11.55 -1.79 -10.18
C PHE A 27 -10.81 -2.99 -10.79
N VAL A 28 -10.69 -4.08 -10.03
CA VAL A 28 -10.09 -5.35 -10.45
C VAL A 28 -10.93 -6.01 -11.55
N GLN A 29 -12.26 -5.99 -11.46
CA GLN A 29 -13.13 -6.46 -12.53
C GLN A 29 -12.99 -5.62 -13.81
N LYS A 30 -12.80 -4.30 -13.68
CA LYS A 30 -12.77 -3.39 -14.83
C LYS A 30 -11.41 -3.28 -15.52
N HIS A 31 -10.31 -3.43 -14.79
CA HIS A 31 -8.94 -3.29 -15.32
C HIS A 31 -8.12 -4.58 -15.26
N GLY A 32 -8.61 -5.62 -14.59
CA GLY A 32 -7.93 -6.89 -14.38
C GLY A 32 -7.00 -6.90 -13.15
N ILE A 33 -6.80 -8.09 -12.58
CA ILE A 33 -5.96 -8.35 -11.39
C ILE A 33 -4.52 -7.84 -11.53
N LYS A 34 -3.97 -7.82 -12.76
CA LYS A 34 -2.56 -7.42 -13.01
C LYS A 34 -2.22 -6.05 -12.44
N TYR A 35 -3.08 -5.05 -12.64
CA TYR A 35 -2.81 -3.69 -12.17
C TYR A 35 -2.87 -3.57 -10.65
N PHE A 36 -3.79 -4.30 -10.01
CA PHE A 36 -3.87 -4.35 -8.54
C PHE A 36 -2.58 -4.92 -7.93
N LEU A 37 -2.05 -5.98 -8.53
CA LEU A 37 -0.84 -6.64 -8.05
C LEU A 37 0.42 -5.78 -8.22
N ILE A 38 0.55 -5.08 -9.36
CA ILE A 38 1.65 -4.14 -9.62
C ILE A 38 1.61 -2.96 -8.64
N ILE A 39 0.43 -2.35 -8.44
CA ILE A 39 0.29 -1.21 -7.53
C ILE A 39 0.54 -1.65 -6.09
N GLY A 40 0.02 -2.82 -5.67
CA GLY A 40 0.30 -3.39 -4.36
C GLY A 40 1.79 -3.63 -4.13
N PHE A 41 2.49 -4.21 -5.10
CA PHE A 41 3.93 -4.47 -5.01
C PHE A 41 4.74 -3.17 -4.95
N LEU A 42 4.39 -2.16 -5.76
CA LEU A 42 5.02 -0.84 -5.73
C LEU A 42 4.84 -0.17 -4.36
N MET A 43 3.64 -0.27 -3.79
CA MET A 43 3.31 0.28 -2.46
C MET A 43 4.12 -0.42 -1.36
N ALA A 44 4.30 -1.74 -1.45
CA ALA A 44 5.10 -2.51 -0.52
C ALA A 44 6.59 -2.09 -0.57
N MET A 45 7.15 -1.92 -1.77
CA MET A 45 8.52 -1.40 -1.94
C MET A 45 8.69 -0.03 -1.31
N LEU A 46 7.73 0.89 -1.50
CA LEU A 46 7.75 2.23 -0.89
C LEU A 46 7.73 2.16 0.64
N LEU A 47 6.92 1.27 1.23
CA LEU A 47 6.86 1.08 2.68
C LEU A 47 8.18 0.52 3.23
N LEU A 48 8.76 -0.48 2.56
CA LEU A 48 10.08 -1.04 2.93
C LEU A 48 11.18 0.02 2.85
N LEU A 49 11.18 0.85 1.81
CA LEU A 49 12.11 1.96 1.67
C LEU A 49 11.95 2.96 2.82
N THR A 50 10.70 3.34 3.13
CA THR A 50 10.40 4.26 4.24
C THR A 50 10.93 3.69 5.56
N LEU A 51 10.69 2.41 5.84
CA LEU A 51 11.19 1.75 7.05
C LEU A 51 12.72 1.72 7.08
N ALA A 52 13.38 1.37 5.98
CA ALA A 52 14.83 1.35 5.88
C ALA A 52 15.43 2.74 6.13
N THR A 53 14.83 3.79 5.56
CA THR A 53 15.26 5.17 5.79
C THR A 53 15.05 5.58 7.25
N LEU A 54 13.92 5.22 7.86
CA LEU A 54 13.64 5.51 9.26
C LEU A 54 14.66 4.83 10.19
N VAL A 55 14.91 3.55 9.98
CA VAL A 55 15.92 2.79 10.73
C VAL A 55 17.31 3.40 10.57
N ASN A 56 17.68 3.79 9.35
CA ASN A 56 18.97 4.43 9.08
C ASN A 56 19.09 5.81 9.76
N VAL A 57 18.03 6.62 9.74
CA VAL A 57 17.98 7.90 10.46
C VAL A 57 18.17 7.67 11.95
N ILE A 58 17.45 6.71 12.54
CA ILE A 58 17.56 6.37 13.96
C ILE A 58 18.98 5.91 14.29
N LEU A 59 19.55 4.97 13.53
CA LEU A 59 20.92 4.49 13.72
C LEU A 59 21.97 5.60 13.62
N ASN A 60 21.82 6.51 12.66
CA ASN A 60 22.74 7.62 12.46
C ASN A 60 22.56 8.74 13.49
N HIS A 61 21.42 8.82 14.17
CA HIS A 61 21.15 9.80 15.22
C HIS A 61 21.51 9.28 16.63
N ILE A 62 21.65 7.96 16.79
CA ILE A 62 22.10 7.29 18.03
C ILE A 62 23.63 7.15 18.07
N LYS A 63 24.29 7.09 16.91
CA LYS A 63 25.75 7.10 16.78
C LYS A 63 26.35 8.49 17.01
#